data_AF-A0A3Q9WI37-F1
#
_entry.id   AF-A0A3Q9WI37-F1
#
_cell.length_a   1.000
_cell.length_b   1.000
_cell.length_c   1.000
_cell.angle_alpha   90.00
_cell.angle_beta   90.00
_cell.angle_gamma   90.00
#
_symmetry.space_group_name_H-M   'P 1'
#
loop_
_entity.id
_entity.type
_entity.pdbx_description
1 polymer ?
#
loop_
_entity_poly.entity_id
_entity_poly.type
_entity_poly.pdbx_seq_one_letter_code
_entity_poly.pdbx_strand_id
1 'polypeptide(L)'
;MSTIRTTSAGRRLLLATAFISSILVLGGCTGSEGEPDGTGPSASASESAAPAEARPEPDLEGIPEIVAVVNGTEIGRDLFTDTYEGQFAQAAAQARAAGQEVDQDLLRTTVADNLVSSELLRQEADRRGITATPEGRAAAIDELLQASGLASEGELRAAFTDQGIDDAEFDEQLTDQVKLDTLLAEEAGDTTPTDQEIQEAYDAAKAQQEAGGDTATPIPPLEDVREQIIQQLSGGRISEAAQALIVRLREGADITVNL
;
A
#
# COMPACT_ATOMS: atom_id res chain seq x y z
N MET A 1 60.33 -7.60 -7.05
CA MET A 1 59.50 -7.09 -8.17
C MET A 1 58.06 -7.30 -7.74
N SER A 2 57.40 -6.33 -7.09
CA SER A 2 56.62 -5.22 -7.71
C SER A 2 55.52 -5.76 -8.62
N THR A 3 54.21 -5.45 -8.56
CA THR A 3 53.32 -4.51 -7.84
C THR A 3 51.89 -4.91 -8.30
N ILE A 4 50.88 -5.14 -7.44
CA ILE A 4 49.79 -4.22 -6.98
C ILE A 4 48.82 -3.68 -8.08
N ARG A 5 47.50 -3.68 -7.72
CA ARG A 5 46.33 -2.82 -8.14
C ARG A 5 45.49 -3.26 -9.37
N THR A 6 44.15 -3.14 -9.46
CA THR A 6 43.02 -2.73 -8.57
C THR A 6 41.66 -3.01 -9.25
N THR A 7 40.62 -3.15 -8.41
CA THR A 7 39.15 -2.93 -8.53
C THR A 7 38.55 -2.05 -9.64
N SER A 8 37.32 -2.37 -10.10
CA SER A 8 36.13 -1.48 -10.18
C SER A 8 34.91 -2.30 -10.68
N ALA A 9 33.80 -2.38 -9.93
CA ALA A 9 32.67 -1.45 -9.76
C ALA A 9 31.56 -1.66 -10.81
N GLY A 10 30.32 -1.79 -10.31
CA GLY A 10 29.13 -2.21 -11.04
C GLY A 10 28.59 -1.22 -12.06
N ARG A 11 27.66 -1.73 -12.88
CA ARG A 11 26.90 -0.94 -13.84
C ARG A 11 25.43 -1.32 -13.73
N ARG A 12 24.68 -0.44 -13.06
CA ARG A 12 23.22 -0.34 -13.14
C ARG A 12 22.87 0.10 -14.57
N LEU A 13 22.03 -0.66 -15.26
CA LEU A 13 21.56 -0.33 -16.60
C LEU A 13 20.14 0.25 -16.49
N LEU A 14 20.05 1.57 -16.57
CA LEU A 14 18.82 2.29 -16.91
C LEU A 14 18.64 2.20 -18.44
N LEU A 15 17.55 1.57 -18.89
CA LEU A 15 17.15 1.59 -20.29
C LEU A 15 15.97 2.56 -20.46
N ALA A 16 16.34 3.75 -20.95
CA ALA A 16 15.43 4.81 -21.33
C ALA A 16 14.70 4.46 -22.64
N THR A 17 13.38 4.65 -22.63
CA THR A 17 12.46 4.65 -23.76
C THR A 17 12.81 5.76 -24.76
N ALA A 18 13.05 5.38 -26.02
CA ALA A 18 13.15 6.32 -27.15
C ALA A 18 11.87 6.23 -28.00
N PHE A 19 11.09 7.31 -27.96
CA PHE A 19 9.98 7.59 -28.88
C PHE A 19 10.50 7.77 -30.32
N ILE A 20 9.94 7.03 -31.27
CA ILE A 20 10.18 7.24 -32.71
C ILE A 20 9.05 8.13 -33.24
N SER A 21 9.43 9.35 -33.62
CA SER A 21 8.63 10.29 -34.37
C SER A 21 8.49 9.84 -35.83
N SER A 22 7.30 10.01 -36.40
CA SER A 22 7.08 9.87 -37.83
C SER A 22 6.35 11.09 -38.38
N ILE A 23 7.01 11.71 -39.36
CA ILE A 23 6.66 12.92 -40.11
C ILE A 23 5.59 12.62 -41.16
N LEU A 24 4.71 13.58 -41.49
CA LEU A 24 4.25 13.83 -42.86
C LEU A 24 3.72 15.26 -43.03
N VAL A 25 4.01 15.82 -44.21
CA VAL A 25 3.97 17.25 -44.61
C VAL A 25 2.89 17.46 -45.69
N LEU A 26 2.26 18.64 -45.75
CA LEU A 26 2.11 19.56 -46.92
C LEU A 26 0.76 20.28 -47.05
N GLY A 27 0.85 21.58 -47.39
CA GLY A 27 -0.19 22.47 -47.94
C GLY A 27 -0.70 23.52 -46.92
N GLY A 28 -0.56 24.83 -47.04
CA GLY A 28 -0.29 25.72 -48.17
C GLY A 28 -1.50 26.65 -48.38
N CYS A 29 -1.44 27.92 -47.95
CA CYS A 29 -2.16 29.07 -48.54
C CYS A 29 -1.84 30.40 -47.81
N THR A 30 -1.12 31.28 -48.54
CA THR A 30 -1.39 32.73 -48.80
C THR A 30 -1.98 33.64 -47.70
N GLY A 31 -1.32 34.80 -47.47
CA GLY A 31 -2.05 36.04 -47.21
C GLY A 31 -1.35 37.14 -46.39
N SER A 32 -0.75 38.11 -47.09
CA SER A 32 -0.62 39.55 -46.76
C SER A 32 0.43 40.04 -45.75
N GLU A 33 1.44 40.71 -46.31
CA GLU A 33 2.26 41.74 -45.66
C GLU A 33 1.41 42.90 -45.11
N GLY A 34 1.83 43.40 -43.95
CA GLY A 34 1.27 44.57 -43.28
C GLY A 34 1.99 44.84 -41.97
N GLU A 35 3.12 45.55 -42.04
CA GLU A 35 3.69 46.32 -40.92
C GLU A 35 3.19 47.79 -41.05
N PRO A 36 3.06 48.57 -39.96
CA PRO A 36 4.17 48.80 -39.03
C PRO A 36 3.84 49.03 -37.53
N ASP A 37 4.91 48.85 -36.74
CA ASP A 37 5.31 49.52 -35.49
C ASP A 37 4.31 49.80 -34.34
N GLY A 38 4.65 49.23 -33.18
CA GLY A 38 4.04 49.57 -31.89
C GLY A 38 4.74 48.90 -30.69
N THR A 39 5.92 49.41 -30.33
CA THR A 39 6.57 49.44 -29.00
C THR A 39 6.16 48.42 -27.91
N GLY A 40 7.11 47.56 -27.53
CA GLY A 40 7.17 46.95 -26.19
C GLY A 40 8.28 45.88 -26.09
N PRO A 41 9.28 46.01 -25.20
CA PRO A 41 10.31 44.98 -25.03
C PRO A 41 9.97 44.00 -23.90
N SER A 42 10.51 42.80 -24.09
CA SER A 42 10.89 41.79 -23.10
C SER A 42 9.85 40.75 -22.71
N ALA A 43 10.12 39.55 -23.24
CA ALA A 43 9.67 38.27 -22.76
C ALA A 43 9.90 38.09 -21.24
N SER A 44 8.91 37.52 -20.58
CA SER A 44 9.12 36.55 -19.50
C SER A 44 8.05 35.49 -19.61
N ALA A 45 8.49 34.27 -19.36
CA ALA A 45 7.82 33.00 -19.56
C ALA A 45 6.33 33.05 -19.17
N SER A 46 5.48 32.76 -20.15
CA SER A 46 4.17 32.21 -19.85
C SER A 46 4.43 30.80 -19.34
N GLU A 47 4.49 30.66 -18.02
CA GLU A 47 4.33 29.39 -17.34
C GLU A 47 2.94 28.88 -17.76
N SER A 48 2.94 27.92 -18.69
CA SER A 48 1.75 27.21 -19.09
C SER A 48 1.33 26.32 -17.92
N ALA A 49 0.65 26.91 -16.94
CA ALA A 49 -0.16 26.16 -16.00
C ALA A 49 -1.23 25.44 -16.84
N ALA A 50 -0.99 24.16 -17.12
CA ALA A 50 -2.06 23.24 -17.44
C ALA A 50 -3.13 23.39 -16.35
N PRO A 51 -4.44 23.27 -16.68
CA PRO A 51 -5.47 23.24 -15.66
C PRO A 51 -5.08 22.16 -14.66
N ALA A 52 -4.95 22.53 -13.38
CA ALA A 52 -4.97 21.55 -12.32
C ALA A 52 -6.30 20.81 -12.47
N GLU A 53 -6.28 19.63 -13.08
CA GLU A 53 -7.44 18.74 -13.04
C GLU A 53 -7.78 18.59 -11.56
N ALA A 54 -9.00 19.00 -11.20
CA ALA A 54 -9.47 18.98 -9.83
C ALA A 54 -9.19 17.59 -9.28
N ARG A 55 -8.28 17.50 -8.30
CA ARG A 55 -8.04 16.24 -7.63
C ARG A 55 -9.36 15.87 -6.97
N PRO A 56 -9.87 14.65 -7.17
CA PRO A 56 -11.06 14.22 -6.45
C PRO A 56 -10.76 14.33 -4.95
N GLU A 57 -11.69 14.91 -4.21
CA GLU A 57 -11.61 15.12 -2.76
C GLU A 57 -12.49 14.08 -2.06
N PRO A 58 -12.09 13.59 -0.87
CA PRO A 58 -12.90 12.66 -0.09
C PRO A 58 -14.17 13.36 0.41
N ASP A 59 -15.32 12.70 0.24
CA ASP A 59 -16.61 13.15 0.78
C ASP A 59 -16.73 12.79 2.27
N LEU A 60 -16.66 13.82 3.09
CA LEU A 60 -16.79 13.73 4.55
C LEU A 60 -18.17 14.16 5.06
N GLU A 61 -19.09 14.52 4.16
CA GLU A 61 -20.42 14.98 4.57
C GLU A 61 -21.23 13.81 5.15
N GLY A 62 -22.02 14.10 6.19
CA GLY A 62 -22.94 13.13 6.77
C GLY A 62 -22.33 12.05 7.67
N ILE A 63 -21.00 12.01 7.86
CA ILE A 63 -20.37 11.05 8.78
C ILE A 63 -20.83 11.37 10.22
N PRO A 64 -21.45 10.43 10.97
CA PRO A 64 -21.89 10.65 12.36
C PRO A 64 -20.70 10.80 13.32
N GLU A 65 -20.94 11.26 14.56
CA GLU A 65 -19.88 11.33 15.58
C GLU A 65 -19.41 9.92 15.99
N ILE A 66 -20.35 8.98 16.09
CA ILE A 66 -20.09 7.56 16.34
C ILE A 66 -20.45 6.80 15.08
N VAL A 67 -19.43 6.27 14.40
CA VAL A 67 -19.56 5.54 13.14
C VAL A 67 -20.05 4.12 13.36
N ALA A 68 -19.56 3.46 14.42
CA ALA A 68 -20.02 2.14 14.80
C ALA A 68 -19.86 1.91 16.31
N VAL A 69 -20.54 0.90 16.84
CA VAL A 69 -20.41 0.40 18.21
C VAL A 69 -20.21 -1.10 18.15
N VAL A 70 -19.17 -1.61 18.80
CA VAL A 70 -18.78 -3.02 18.82
C VAL A 70 -18.67 -3.49 20.27
N ASN A 71 -19.61 -4.32 20.72
CA ASN A 71 -19.71 -4.79 22.11
C ASN A 71 -19.67 -3.66 23.15
N GLY A 72 -20.23 -2.50 22.79
CA GLY A 72 -20.24 -1.29 23.63
C GLY A 72 -19.02 -0.38 23.48
N THR A 73 -18.00 -0.75 22.69
CA THR A 73 -16.91 0.15 22.33
C THR A 73 -17.28 0.97 21.10
N GLU A 74 -17.14 2.29 21.18
CA GLU A 74 -17.47 3.21 20.10
C GLU A 74 -16.28 3.39 19.13
N ILE A 75 -16.57 3.36 17.83
CA ILE A 75 -15.67 3.75 16.75
C ILE A 75 -16.08 5.16 16.35
N GLY A 76 -15.22 6.13 16.68
CA GLY A 76 -15.49 7.55 16.48
C GLY A 76 -15.26 8.04 15.05
N ARG A 77 -15.81 9.22 14.75
CA ARG A 77 -15.66 9.93 13.47
C ARG A 77 -14.20 10.16 13.08
N ASP A 78 -13.37 10.59 14.03
CA ASP A 78 -11.99 11.02 13.74
C ASP A 78 -11.18 9.85 13.18
N LEU A 79 -11.17 8.71 13.90
CA LEU A 79 -10.53 7.47 13.44
C LEU A 79 -11.06 7.01 12.07
N PHE A 80 -12.38 7.07 11.87
CA PHE A 80 -12.96 6.71 10.57
C PHE A 80 -12.51 7.65 9.45
N THR A 81 -12.51 8.96 9.71
CA THR A 81 -12.18 9.99 8.73
C THR A 81 -10.72 9.88 8.32
N ASP A 82 -9.81 9.79 9.29
CA ASP A 82 -8.37 9.62 9.03
C ASP A 82 -8.09 8.37 8.20
N THR A 83 -8.75 7.25 8.55
CA THR A 83 -8.64 5.99 7.81
C THR A 83 -9.22 6.10 6.39
N TYR A 84 -10.37 6.77 6.25
CA TYR A 84 -11.07 6.94 4.98
C TYR A 84 -10.28 7.83 4.03
N GLU A 85 -9.74 8.95 4.50
CA GLU A 85 -8.93 9.87 3.69
C GLU A 85 -7.68 9.18 3.13
N GLY A 86 -6.99 8.41 3.98
CA GLY A 86 -5.82 7.62 3.58
C GLY A 86 -6.17 6.60 2.48
N GLN A 87 -7.23 5.82 2.67
CA GLN A 87 -7.67 4.83 1.68
C GLN A 87 -8.20 5.48 0.40
N PHE A 88 -8.88 6.61 0.51
CA PHE A 88 -9.38 7.37 -0.63
C PHE A 88 -8.24 7.90 -1.49
N ALA A 89 -7.16 8.43 -0.89
CA ALA A 89 -6.00 8.90 -1.64
C ALA A 89 -5.39 7.78 -2.51
N GLN A 90 -5.28 6.57 -1.97
CA GLN A 90 -4.80 5.40 -2.69
C GLN A 90 -5.80 4.95 -3.78
N ALA A 91 -7.08 4.84 -3.45
CA ALA A 91 -8.12 4.44 -4.39
C ALA A 91 -8.24 5.43 -5.55
N ALA A 92 -8.17 6.73 -5.28
CA ALA A 92 -8.21 7.79 -6.29
C ALA A 92 -7.00 7.76 -7.23
N ALA A 93 -5.82 7.40 -6.72
CA ALA A 93 -4.64 7.19 -7.54
C ALA A 93 -4.83 6.02 -8.53
N GLN A 94 -5.40 4.92 -8.07
CA GLN A 94 -5.68 3.73 -8.88
C GLN A 94 -6.79 4.00 -9.90
N ALA A 95 -7.91 4.60 -9.48
CA ALA A 95 -9.05 4.93 -10.32
C ALA A 95 -8.63 5.86 -11.47
N ARG A 96 -7.80 6.87 -11.19
CA ARG A 96 -7.23 7.75 -12.23
C ARG A 96 -6.38 7.00 -13.24
N ALA A 97 -5.55 6.05 -12.81
CA ALA A 97 -4.76 5.23 -13.71
C ALA A 97 -5.63 4.33 -14.62
N ALA A 98 -6.81 3.93 -14.13
CA ALA A 98 -7.81 3.17 -14.86
C ALA A 98 -8.80 4.04 -15.67
N GLY A 99 -8.74 5.37 -15.53
CA GLY A 99 -9.72 6.29 -16.14
C GLY A 99 -11.14 6.16 -15.54
N GLN A 100 -11.22 5.75 -14.27
CA GLN A 100 -12.46 5.55 -13.51
C GLN A 100 -12.51 6.52 -12.32
N GLU A 101 -13.71 6.65 -11.74
CA GLU A 101 -13.92 7.36 -10.48
C GLU A 101 -14.00 6.38 -9.31
N VAL A 102 -13.70 6.86 -8.11
CA VAL A 102 -13.82 6.06 -6.88
C VAL A 102 -15.29 6.01 -6.46
N ASP A 103 -15.79 4.81 -6.22
CA ASP A 103 -17.08 4.62 -5.53
C ASP A 103 -16.88 4.91 -4.03
N GLN A 104 -17.19 6.15 -3.66
CA GLN A 104 -16.99 6.65 -2.29
C GLN A 104 -17.93 5.98 -1.28
N ASP A 105 -19.15 5.60 -1.67
CA ASP A 105 -20.10 4.91 -0.79
C ASP A 105 -19.61 3.50 -0.45
N LEU A 106 -19.13 2.78 -1.45
CA LEU A 106 -18.51 1.47 -1.25
C LEU A 106 -17.25 1.58 -0.40
N LEU A 107 -16.42 2.60 -0.65
CA LEU A 107 -15.19 2.80 0.12
C LEU A 107 -15.51 3.13 1.59
N ARG A 108 -16.47 4.02 1.86
CA ARG A 108 -16.94 4.33 3.23
C ARG A 108 -17.40 3.08 3.96
N THR A 109 -18.24 2.27 3.32
CA THR A 109 -18.74 1.01 3.88
C THR A 109 -17.58 0.06 4.21
N THR A 110 -16.65 -0.10 3.26
CA THR A 110 -15.47 -0.96 3.43
C THR A 110 -14.58 -0.50 4.58
N VAL A 111 -14.35 0.81 4.72
CA VAL A 111 -13.57 1.37 5.83
C VAL A 111 -14.22 1.08 7.17
N ALA A 112 -15.54 1.32 7.30
CA ALA A 112 -16.24 1.04 8.56
C ALA A 112 -16.24 -0.44 8.90
N ASP A 113 -16.47 -1.31 7.91
CA ASP A 113 -16.41 -2.76 8.12
C ASP A 113 -15.01 -3.22 8.55
N ASN A 114 -13.96 -2.65 7.98
CA ASN A 114 -12.59 -2.94 8.38
C ASN A 114 -12.33 -2.48 9.82
N LEU A 115 -12.75 -1.27 10.20
CA LEU A 115 -12.59 -0.77 11.57
C LEU A 115 -13.36 -1.62 12.59
N VAL A 116 -14.59 -2.05 12.26
CA VAL A 116 -15.35 -3.00 13.10
C VAL A 116 -14.60 -4.32 13.24
N SER A 117 -14.04 -4.85 12.16
CA SER A 117 -13.28 -6.11 12.19
C SER A 117 -12.00 -5.98 13.01
N SER A 118 -11.27 -4.87 12.87
CA SER A 118 -10.08 -4.57 13.67
C SER A 118 -10.42 -4.46 15.16
N GLU A 119 -11.52 -3.78 15.50
CA GLU A 119 -11.96 -3.67 16.89
C GLU A 119 -12.35 -5.03 17.48
N LEU A 120 -13.04 -5.89 16.73
CA LEU A 120 -13.34 -7.27 17.16
C LEU A 120 -12.06 -8.07 17.44
N LEU A 121 -11.07 -7.98 16.55
CA LEU A 121 -9.79 -8.67 16.73
C LEU A 121 -9.02 -8.12 17.93
N ARG A 122 -9.03 -6.81 18.15
CA ARG A 122 -8.41 -6.16 19.32
C ARG A 122 -9.05 -6.65 20.62
N GLN A 123 -10.39 -6.67 20.68
CA GLN A 123 -11.14 -7.19 21.83
C GLN A 123 -10.85 -8.68 22.06
N GLU A 124 -10.70 -9.46 21.01
CA GLU A 124 -10.36 -10.87 21.09
C GLU A 124 -8.95 -11.10 21.65
N ALA A 125 -7.97 -10.31 21.19
CA ALA A 125 -6.61 -10.34 21.73
C ALA A 125 -6.61 -9.99 23.23
N ASP A 126 -7.32 -8.94 23.63
CA ASP A 126 -7.48 -8.53 25.03
C ASP A 126 -8.17 -9.63 25.86
N ARG A 127 -9.23 -10.25 25.32
CA ARG A 127 -9.97 -11.34 25.97
C ARG A 127 -9.09 -12.58 26.18
N ARG A 128 -8.20 -12.89 25.25
CA ARG A 128 -7.21 -13.98 25.37
C ARG A 128 -6.02 -13.61 26.26
N GLY A 129 -5.90 -12.34 26.66
CA GLY A 129 -4.78 -11.85 27.46
C GLY A 129 -3.47 -11.80 26.68
N ILE A 130 -3.54 -11.58 25.36
CA ILE A 130 -2.37 -11.47 24.49
C ILE A 130 -1.68 -10.13 24.77
N THR A 131 -0.36 -10.18 24.94
CA THR A 131 0.48 -9.02 25.24
C THR A 131 1.60 -8.88 24.22
N ALA A 132 2.00 -7.65 23.91
CA ALA A 132 3.15 -7.42 23.05
C ALA A 132 4.45 -7.84 23.73
N THR A 133 5.08 -8.91 23.24
CA THR A 133 6.37 -9.38 23.73
C THR A 133 7.52 -8.52 23.19
N PRO A 134 8.65 -8.44 23.91
CA PRO A 134 9.85 -7.77 23.38
C PRO A 134 10.28 -8.31 22.01
N GLU A 135 10.19 -9.62 21.82
CA GLU A 135 10.53 -10.29 20.57
C GLU A 135 9.56 -9.91 19.44
N GLY A 136 8.25 -9.87 19.73
CA GLY A 136 7.24 -9.44 18.77
C GLY A 136 7.43 -7.98 18.36
N ARG A 137 7.73 -7.09 19.32
CA ARG A 137 8.04 -5.68 19.03
C ARG A 137 9.28 -5.53 18.15
N ALA A 138 10.33 -6.29 18.42
CA ALA A 138 11.53 -6.28 17.59
C ALA A 138 11.23 -6.75 16.16
N ALA A 139 10.45 -7.83 16.00
CA ALA A 139 10.06 -8.34 14.69
C ALA A 139 9.21 -7.32 13.90
N ALA A 140 8.24 -6.68 14.54
CA ALA A 140 7.41 -5.66 13.91
C ALA A 140 8.22 -4.43 13.48
N ILE A 141 9.20 -4.00 14.29
CA ILE A 141 10.14 -2.93 13.90
C ILE A 141 10.98 -3.36 12.69
N ASP A 142 11.53 -4.57 12.70
CA ASP A 142 12.34 -5.09 11.59
C ASP A 142 11.53 -5.17 10.28
N GLU A 143 10.25 -5.53 10.35
CA GLU A 143 9.35 -5.52 9.20
C GLU A 143 9.09 -4.10 8.68
N LEU A 144 8.81 -3.15 9.58
CA LEU A 144 8.63 -1.74 9.21
C LEU A 144 9.89 -1.14 8.59
N LEU A 145 11.09 -1.50 9.07
CA LEU A 145 12.36 -1.08 8.48
C LEU A 145 12.55 -1.66 7.07
N GLN A 146 12.21 -2.93 6.86
CA GLN A 146 12.28 -3.56 5.55
C GLN A 146 11.29 -2.92 4.56
N ALA A 147 10.06 -2.66 4.99
CA ALA A 147 9.02 -2.06 4.15
C ALA A 147 9.32 -0.61 3.78
N SER A 148 9.84 0.18 4.72
CA SER A 148 10.19 1.59 4.51
C SER A 148 11.55 1.78 3.84
N GLY A 149 12.44 0.79 3.91
CA GLY A 149 13.84 0.91 3.48
C GLY A 149 14.70 1.78 4.39
N LEU A 150 14.23 2.08 5.61
CA LEU A 150 14.95 2.85 6.61
C LEU A 150 15.97 1.96 7.35
N ALA A 151 17.02 2.60 7.88
CA ALA A 151 18.15 1.86 8.44
C ALA A 151 18.04 1.61 9.95
N SER A 152 17.15 2.32 10.66
CA SER A 152 17.00 2.17 12.12
C SER A 152 15.64 2.62 12.65
N GLU A 153 15.27 2.12 13.83
CA GLU A 153 14.04 2.53 14.54
C GLU A 153 14.00 4.05 14.79
N GLY A 154 15.15 4.69 15.04
CA GLY A 154 15.19 6.14 15.22
C GLY A 154 14.82 6.92 13.96
N GLU A 155 15.20 6.43 12.78
CA GLU A 155 14.76 7.01 11.50
C GLU A 155 13.28 6.73 11.24
N LEU A 156 12.81 5.54 11.63
CA LEU A 156 11.40 5.16 11.54
C LEU A 156 10.53 6.11 12.38
N ARG A 157 10.85 6.28 13.67
CA ARG A 157 10.15 7.19 14.59
C ARG A 157 10.16 8.63 14.09
N ALA A 158 11.30 9.12 13.60
CA ALA A 158 11.38 10.46 13.02
C ALA A 158 10.44 10.63 11.81
N ALA A 159 10.37 9.62 10.92
CA ALA A 159 9.46 9.64 9.78
C ALA A 159 7.98 9.62 10.19
N PHE A 160 7.63 8.94 11.28
CA PHE A 160 6.27 8.95 11.85
C PHE A 160 5.94 10.29 12.53
N THR A 161 6.89 10.89 13.24
CA THR A 161 6.74 12.23 13.83
C THR A 161 6.52 13.29 12.77
N ASP A 162 7.21 13.22 11.63
CA ASP A 162 6.99 14.11 10.49
C ASP A 162 5.57 13.96 9.88
N GLN A 163 4.91 12.83 10.12
CA GLN A 163 3.53 12.54 9.73
C GLN A 163 2.51 12.87 10.84
N GLY A 164 2.96 13.40 11.97
CA GLY A 164 2.11 13.79 13.10
C GLY A 164 1.91 12.72 14.17
N ILE A 165 2.56 11.56 14.05
CA ILE A 165 2.48 10.46 15.03
C ILE A 165 3.65 10.59 16.00
N ASP A 166 3.36 10.88 17.27
CA ASP A 166 4.39 11.02 18.30
C ASP A 166 4.92 9.66 18.81
N ASP A 167 5.96 9.70 19.63
CA ASP A 167 6.60 8.48 20.16
C ASP A 167 5.65 7.59 20.98
N ALA A 168 4.70 8.20 21.70
CA ALA A 168 3.77 7.47 22.54
C ALA A 168 2.72 6.77 21.68
N GLU A 169 2.18 7.47 20.69
CA GLU A 169 1.25 6.91 19.73
C GLU A 169 1.92 5.82 18.87
N PHE A 170 3.17 6.01 18.45
CA PHE A 170 3.94 4.98 17.76
C PHE A 170 4.09 3.72 18.63
N ASP A 171 4.40 3.87 19.91
CA ASP A 171 4.55 2.73 20.83
C ASP A 171 3.22 2.01 21.08
N GLU A 172 2.10 2.73 21.11
CA GLU A 172 0.75 2.18 21.23
C GLU A 172 0.37 1.39 19.98
N GLN A 173 0.50 2.00 18.80
CA GLN A 173 0.22 1.34 17.52
C GLN A 173 1.08 0.09 17.32
N LEU A 174 2.37 0.16 17.65
CA LEU A 174 3.27 -1.00 17.59
C LEU A 174 2.83 -2.10 18.56
N THR A 175 2.39 -1.73 19.76
CA THR A 175 1.90 -2.69 20.76
C THR A 175 0.64 -3.40 20.28
N ASP A 176 -0.32 -2.66 19.71
CA ASP A 176 -1.55 -3.24 19.19
C ASP A 176 -1.30 -4.10 17.95
N GLN A 177 -0.40 -3.68 17.06
CA GLN A 177 0.04 -4.49 15.92
C GLN A 177 0.62 -5.84 16.37
N VAL A 178 1.54 -5.83 17.34
CA VAL A 178 2.15 -7.08 17.85
C VAL A 178 1.11 -7.99 18.50
N LYS A 179 0.15 -7.44 19.24
CA LYS A 179 -0.95 -8.23 19.83
C LYS A 179 -1.80 -8.87 18.74
N LEU A 180 -2.11 -8.12 17.70
CA LEU A 180 -2.88 -8.61 16.56
C LEU A 180 -2.14 -9.72 15.82
N ASP A 181 -0.86 -9.51 15.49
CA ASP A 181 -0.04 -10.51 14.80
C ASP A 181 0.08 -11.80 15.63
N THR A 182 0.24 -11.66 16.95
CA THR A 182 0.26 -12.81 17.86
C THR A 182 -1.08 -13.55 17.85
N LEU A 183 -2.20 -12.83 17.92
CA LEU A 183 -3.54 -13.44 17.84
C LEU A 183 -3.72 -14.22 16.55
N LEU A 184 -3.35 -13.64 15.41
CA LEU A 184 -3.53 -14.26 14.10
C LEU A 184 -2.59 -15.45 13.90
N ALA A 185 -1.35 -15.37 14.39
CA ALA A 185 -0.42 -16.49 14.37
C ALA A 185 -0.91 -17.66 15.24
N GLU A 186 -1.42 -17.38 16.44
CA GLU A 186 -2.02 -18.41 17.31
C GLU A 186 -3.25 -19.05 16.67
N GLU A 187 -4.08 -18.26 15.99
CA GLU A 187 -5.27 -18.75 15.31
C GLU A 187 -4.93 -19.58 14.05
N ALA A 188 -3.93 -19.16 13.28
CA ALA A 188 -3.48 -19.85 12.08
C ALA A 188 -2.73 -21.15 12.40
N GLY A 189 -2.08 -21.24 13.56
CA GLY A 189 -1.30 -22.40 13.96
C GLY A 189 -0.01 -22.54 13.16
N ASP A 190 0.32 -23.76 12.71
CA ASP A 190 1.52 -23.97 11.87
C ASP A 190 1.25 -23.49 10.44
N THR A 191 1.86 -22.36 10.10
CA THR A 191 1.74 -21.76 8.77
C THR A 191 2.85 -22.20 7.82
N THR A 192 3.79 -23.04 8.25
CA THR A 192 4.95 -23.47 7.46
C THR A 192 4.50 -24.31 6.25
N PRO A 193 4.74 -23.85 5.01
CA PRO A 193 4.39 -24.63 3.82
C PRO A 193 5.30 -25.84 3.66
N THR A 194 4.74 -26.93 3.15
CA THR A 194 5.52 -28.12 2.77
C THR A 194 6.27 -27.89 1.46
N ASP A 195 7.33 -28.66 1.22
CA ASP A 195 8.09 -28.60 -0.05
C ASP A 195 7.20 -28.85 -1.27
N GLN A 196 6.18 -29.71 -1.13
CA GLN A 196 5.23 -29.98 -2.19
C GLN A 196 4.39 -28.73 -2.52
N GLU A 197 3.84 -28.05 -1.51
CA GLU A 197 3.04 -26.84 -1.72
C GLU A 197 3.87 -25.70 -2.33
N ILE A 198 5.14 -25.59 -1.92
CA ILE A 198 6.09 -24.64 -2.50
C ILE A 198 6.33 -24.94 -3.99
N GLN A 199 6.55 -26.22 -4.32
CA GLN A 199 6.73 -26.65 -5.71
C GLN A 199 5.47 -26.40 -6.55
N GLU A 200 4.30 -26.73 -6.02
CA GLU A 200 3.00 -26.52 -6.69
C GLU A 200 2.74 -25.02 -6.95
N ALA A 201 3.03 -24.15 -5.98
CA ALA A 201 2.89 -22.71 -6.15
C ALA A 201 3.84 -22.16 -7.23
N TYR A 202 5.08 -22.64 -7.26
CA TYR A 202 6.06 -22.28 -8.31
C TYR A 202 5.60 -22.72 -9.70
N ASP A 203 5.17 -23.97 -9.83
CA ASP A 203 4.71 -24.53 -11.09
C ASP A 203 3.44 -23.82 -11.59
N ALA A 204 2.54 -23.43 -10.68
CA ALA A 204 1.35 -22.64 -11.02
C ALA A 204 1.72 -21.23 -11.54
N ALA A 205 2.64 -20.54 -10.86
CA ALA A 205 3.13 -19.23 -11.30
C ALA A 205 3.79 -19.32 -12.68
N LYS A 206 4.59 -20.36 -12.92
CA LYS A 206 5.20 -20.66 -14.21
C LYS A 206 4.17 -20.90 -15.30
N ALA A 207 3.18 -21.75 -15.03
CA ALA A 207 2.11 -22.04 -15.99
C ALA A 207 1.31 -20.77 -16.33
N GLN A 208 1.05 -19.90 -15.36
CA GLN A 208 0.37 -18.63 -15.58
C GLN A 208 1.17 -17.68 -16.48
N GLN A 209 2.49 -17.59 -16.29
CA GLN A 209 3.35 -16.77 -17.14
C GLN A 209 3.40 -17.31 -18.58
N GLU A 210 3.52 -18.64 -18.75
CA GLU A 210 3.49 -19.29 -20.06
C GLU A 210 2.15 -19.08 -20.78
N ALA A 211 1.03 -19.16 -20.05
CA ALA A 211 -0.31 -18.89 -20.58
C ALA A 211 -0.53 -17.42 -20.96
N GLY A 212 0.16 -16.48 -20.29
CA GLY A 212 0.14 -15.05 -20.59
C GLY A 212 0.91 -14.65 -21.86
N GLY A 213 1.59 -15.60 -22.52
CA GLY A 213 2.33 -15.36 -23.76
C GLY A 213 3.69 -14.68 -23.56
N ASP A 214 4.10 -14.46 -22.31
CA ASP A 214 5.37 -13.83 -21.96
C ASP A 214 6.45 -14.90 -21.68
N THR A 215 6.90 -15.55 -22.74
CA THR A 215 7.99 -16.55 -22.69
C THR A 215 9.38 -15.91 -22.81
N ALA A 216 9.45 -14.58 -22.98
CA ALA A 216 10.71 -13.86 -23.19
C ALA A 216 11.45 -13.58 -21.87
N THR A 217 10.71 -13.52 -20.75
CA THR A 217 11.29 -13.32 -19.43
C THR A 217 11.58 -14.68 -18.78
N PRO A 218 12.85 -15.05 -18.54
CA PRO A 218 13.15 -16.31 -17.89
C PRO A 218 12.61 -16.31 -16.46
N ILE A 219 11.87 -17.37 -16.12
CA ILE A 219 11.34 -17.56 -14.77
C ILE A 219 12.53 -17.80 -13.83
N PRO A 220 12.67 -17.04 -12.74
CA PRO A 220 13.71 -17.28 -11.74
C PRO A 220 13.66 -18.73 -11.26
N PRO A 221 14.80 -19.34 -10.96
CA PRO A 221 14.81 -20.70 -10.45
C PRO A 221 14.18 -20.75 -9.04
N LEU A 222 13.62 -21.90 -8.66
CA LEU A 222 12.87 -22.03 -7.41
C LEU A 222 13.68 -21.59 -6.19
N GLU A 223 14.98 -21.90 -6.14
CA GLU A 223 15.85 -21.51 -5.05
C GLU A 223 15.91 -19.99 -4.80
N ASP A 224 15.80 -19.19 -5.86
CA ASP A 224 15.89 -17.73 -5.76
C ASP A 224 14.58 -17.11 -5.24
N VAL A 225 13.45 -17.81 -5.43
CA VAL A 225 12.11 -17.33 -5.06
C VAL A 225 11.46 -18.13 -3.94
N ARG A 226 12.14 -19.17 -3.41
CA ARG A 226 11.59 -20.10 -2.42
C ARG A 226 11.07 -19.37 -1.18
N GLU A 227 11.86 -18.45 -0.65
CA GLU A 227 11.48 -17.64 0.52
C GLU A 227 10.24 -16.78 0.24
N GLN A 228 10.17 -16.15 -0.94
CA GLN A 228 9.01 -15.36 -1.33
C GLN A 228 7.74 -16.23 -1.42
N ILE A 229 7.85 -17.44 -1.97
CA ILE A 229 6.73 -18.39 -2.03
C ILE A 229 6.30 -18.83 -0.62
N ILE A 230 7.26 -19.08 0.27
CA ILE A 230 6.96 -19.42 1.67
C ILE A 230 6.19 -18.28 2.34
N GLN A 231 6.66 -17.05 2.20
CA GLN A 231 6.00 -15.87 2.76
C GLN A 231 4.59 -15.69 2.20
N GLN A 232 4.42 -15.88 0.88
CA GLN A 232 3.10 -15.80 0.24
C GLN A 232 2.14 -16.87 0.76
N LEU A 233 2.56 -18.13 0.85
CA LEU A 233 1.72 -19.22 1.32
C LEU A 233 1.40 -19.10 2.82
N SER A 234 2.39 -18.75 3.64
CA SER A 234 2.21 -18.50 5.07
C SER A 234 1.25 -17.32 5.30
N GLY A 235 1.46 -16.21 4.60
CA GLY A 235 0.58 -15.05 4.66
C GLY A 235 -0.86 -15.37 4.21
N GLY A 236 -1.03 -16.22 3.20
CA GLY A 236 -2.33 -16.72 2.77
C GLY A 236 -3.06 -17.46 3.89
N ARG A 237 -2.37 -18.39 4.58
CA ARG A 237 -2.93 -19.14 5.72
C ARG A 237 -3.32 -18.23 6.88
N ILE A 238 -2.50 -17.23 7.19
CA ILE A 238 -2.80 -16.22 8.20
C ILE A 238 -4.06 -15.43 7.81
N SER A 239 -4.17 -15.01 6.55
CA SER A 239 -5.35 -14.30 6.06
C SER A 239 -6.63 -15.15 6.13
N GLU A 240 -6.57 -16.43 5.77
CA GLU A 240 -7.69 -17.36 5.89
C GLU A 240 -8.12 -17.53 7.36
N ALA A 241 -7.16 -17.70 8.27
CA ALA A 241 -7.44 -17.79 9.70
C ALA A 241 -8.06 -16.49 10.24
N ALA A 242 -7.55 -15.33 9.84
CA ALA A 242 -8.09 -14.03 10.21
C ALA A 242 -9.55 -13.88 9.74
N GLN A 243 -9.86 -14.22 8.49
CA GLN A 243 -11.22 -14.17 7.95
C GLN A 243 -12.16 -15.10 8.71
N ALA A 244 -11.75 -16.34 8.96
CA ALA A 244 -12.53 -17.31 9.73
C ALA A 244 -12.77 -16.85 11.18
N LEU A 245 -11.78 -16.19 11.79
CA LEU A 245 -11.92 -15.60 13.12
C LEU A 245 -12.90 -14.43 13.12
N ILE A 246 -12.76 -13.48 12.18
CA ILE A 246 -13.67 -12.33 12.07
C ILE A 246 -15.12 -12.80 11.89
N VAL A 247 -15.38 -13.79 11.03
CA VAL A 247 -16.73 -14.34 10.84
C VAL A 247 -17.30 -14.85 12.17
N ARG A 248 -16.55 -15.66 12.91
CA ARG A 248 -16.98 -16.16 14.23
C ARG A 248 -17.18 -15.05 15.26
N LEU A 249 -16.30 -14.05 15.28
CA LEU A 249 -16.42 -12.91 16.20
C LEU A 249 -17.66 -12.08 15.89
N ARG A 250 -17.96 -11.83 14.61
CA ARG A 250 -19.15 -11.10 14.18
C ARG A 250 -20.45 -11.83 14.55
N GLU A 251 -20.49 -13.16 14.45
CA GLU A 251 -21.67 -13.95 14.86
C GLU A 251 -22.00 -13.81 16.36
N GLY A 252 -20.99 -13.57 17.20
CA GLY A 252 -21.13 -13.46 18.65
C GLY A 252 -21.18 -12.02 19.18
N ALA A 253 -21.00 -11.02 18.33
CA ALA A 253 -20.84 -9.64 18.74
C ALA A 253 -22.13 -8.81 18.61
N ASP A 254 -22.27 -7.81 19.48
CA ASP A 254 -23.25 -6.73 19.33
C ASP A 254 -22.63 -5.61 18.49
N ILE A 255 -23.09 -5.46 17.25
CA ILE A 255 -22.54 -4.52 16.27
C ILE A 255 -23.64 -3.61 15.78
N THR A 256 -23.44 -2.30 15.94
CA THR A 256 -24.29 -1.25 15.36
C THR A 256 -23.42 -0.36 14.47
N VAL A 257 -23.79 -0.18 13.21
CA VAL A 257 -23.13 0.74 12.27
C VAL A 257 -24.10 1.89 11.96
N ASN A 258 -23.61 3.13 12.04
CA ASN A 258 -24.40 4.36 11.96
C ASN A 258 -24.15 5.20 10.70
N LEU A 259 -23.42 4.65 9.71
CA LEU A 259 -23.20 5.28 8.40
C LEU A 259 -24.43 5.23 7.49
#